data_AF-A0A931RUG5-F1
#
_entry.id   AF-A0A931RUG5-F1
#
_cell.length_a   1.000
_cell.length_b   1.000
_cell.length_c   1.000
_cell.angle_alpha   90.00
_cell.angle_beta   90.00
_cell.angle_gamma   90.00
#
_symmetry.space_group_name_H-M   'P 1'
#
loop_
_entity.id
_entity.type
_entity.pdbx_description
1 polymer ?
#
loop_
_entity_poly.entity_id
_entity_poly.type
_entity_poly.pdbx_seq_one_letter_code
_entity_poly.pdbx_strand_id
1 'polypeptide(L)'
;MANDQPTQTPPKPENPLKGLLAKLTGNGVNIPTNPEDIKKAVINSQIWRSVFRGGVWKNTPRDRAAHIIGNVWLHLHPVRIRPRALKFIYSWGMGGISFWLFLLLTLSGILLMFYYRPSPELAYRDMKDLEFAVSYGWFWRNMHRWCAHAMVITVIVHMVRVFLTGAYKTPREFNWVLGVVLLTLTLFLSFTGYLLPWDQLALWAVTVGTNMAAATPLLGNEGPFSSLLGMKINNDIRFGLLGGTAVGEATLIRFYVLHCIFVPFVVGAMIMLHFWRIRKDSFSAAPLAPNEEKVEVWPNLVAREYVAAALTTVAILLWTLLMNAPLEEAANPTVTPNPSKAPWYFLGLQELLVYFDPWIAGVLLPNMIIVGLCAIPYLDTNPKGVGYYTWKERPFANSMFMLGLIMWFVLIFIGQYCRGPSWAWYWPWEDWSVHKPLPPKTWDVPNMIGGPLMLFYFGLGMGLPRLIKKDIDWKIAVPTAGLLSLVTGISMKIAHALLLGAAGNVVVLDDPAQYSLLDRLLLFVQTNIPHFGIGSFLLISIFLFLFIIFGFLLPQRYIRNLAIPNYATTMVFVLLTLGVLLKMGGRLGFNIKYVFSIPHLNFNI
;
A
#
# COMPACT_ATOMS: atom_id res chain seq x y z
N MET A 1 -6.11 12.49 -99.00
CA MET A 1 -6.29 13.77 -98.29
C MET A 1 -6.86 13.46 -96.91
N ALA A 2 -6.34 14.10 -95.84
CA ALA A 2 -6.51 13.86 -94.39
C ALA A 2 -5.24 13.23 -93.80
N ASN A 3 -4.27 13.96 -93.22
CA ASN A 3 -4.24 14.91 -92.10
C ASN A 3 -4.27 14.20 -90.72
N ASP A 4 -3.16 13.52 -90.39
CA ASP A 4 -2.85 13.05 -89.04
C ASP A 4 -2.04 14.11 -88.30
N GLN A 5 -2.62 14.69 -87.26
CA GLN A 5 -1.93 15.57 -86.30
C GLN A 5 -1.20 14.72 -85.25
N PRO A 6 0.09 14.98 -84.95
CA PRO A 6 0.79 14.28 -83.88
C PRO A 6 0.32 14.76 -82.50
N THR A 7 0.03 13.78 -81.64
CA THR A 7 -0.46 13.89 -80.27
C THR A 7 0.51 14.61 -79.33
N GLN A 8 0.03 15.67 -78.66
CA GLN A 8 0.73 16.28 -77.53
C GLN A 8 0.58 15.39 -76.28
N THR A 9 1.70 14.94 -75.73
CA THR A 9 1.75 14.27 -74.42
C THR A 9 1.36 15.24 -73.30
N PRO A 10 0.51 14.83 -72.34
CA PRO A 10 0.11 15.69 -71.23
C PRO A 10 1.29 16.01 -70.30
N PRO A 11 1.33 17.22 -69.70
CA PRO A 11 2.37 17.59 -68.74
C PRO A 11 2.32 16.68 -67.50
N LYS A 12 3.50 16.25 -67.03
CA LYS A 12 3.65 15.45 -65.80
C LYS A 12 2.96 16.15 -64.62
N PRO A 13 2.24 15.42 -63.75
CA PRO A 13 1.63 16.01 -62.56
C PRO A 13 2.72 16.54 -61.63
N GLU A 14 2.60 17.80 -61.23
CA GLU A 14 3.47 18.42 -60.24
C GLU A 14 3.37 17.68 -58.90
N ASN A 15 4.52 17.43 -58.28
CA ASN A 15 4.61 16.75 -56.99
C ASN A 15 3.86 17.58 -55.91
N PRO A 16 2.77 17.06 -55.30
CA PRO A 16 1.97 17.80 -54.34
C PRO A 16 2.75 18.24 -53.08
N LEU A 17 3.86 17.55 -52.74
CA LEU A 17 4.74 17.98 -51.66
C LEU A 17 5.41 19.34 -51.94
N LYS A 18 5.75 19.64 -53.20
CA LYS A 18 6.42 20.90 -53.57
C LYS A 18 5.51 22.11 -53.32
N GLY A 19 4.22 21.99 -53.63
CA GLY A 19 3.24 23.05 -53.40
C GLY A 19 2.94 23.29 -51.91
N LEU A 20 2.90 22.22 -51.10
CA LEU A 20 2.73 22.34 -49.64
C LEU A 20 3.96 22.99 -48.99
N LEU A 21 5.16 22.60 -49.42
CA LEU A 21 6.42 23.14 -48.89
C LEU A 21 6.64 24.60 -49.31
N ALA A 22 6.31 24.97 -50.55
CA ALA A 22 6.40 26.36 -51.01
C ALA A 22 5.47 27.30 -50.23
N LYS A 23 4.28 26.81 -49.84
CA LYS A 23 3.36 27.56 -48.96
C LYS A 23 3.87 27.71 -47.53
N LEU A 24 4.64 26.75 -47.04
CA LEU A 24 5.18 26.75 -45.66
C LEU A 24 6.43 27.64 -45.51
N THR A 25 7.22 27.83 -46.56
CA THR A 25 8.50 28.58 -46.50
C THR A 25 8.41 30.03 -46.95
N GLY A 26 7.28 30.46 -47.50
CA GLY A 26 7.15 31.77 -48.17
C GLY A 26 7.83 31.75 -49.54
N ASN A 27 7.23 32.46 -50.51
CA ASN A 27 7.65 32.45 -51.90
C ASN A 27 9.14 32.81 -52.06
N GLY A 28 9.91 31.84 -52.57
CA GLY A 28 11.28 32.03 -53.06
C GLY A 28 12.39 31.89 -52.02
N VAL A 29 12.66 30.66 -51.54
CA VAL A 29 13.93 30.37 -50.84
C VAL A 29 14.39 28.95 -51.14
N ASN A 30 15.70 28.81 -51.40
CA ASN A 30 16.48 27.58 -51.50
C ASN A 30 16.00 26.52 -50.50
N ILE A 31 15.64 25.33 -50.99
CA ILE A 31 15.29 24.18 -50.14
C ILE A 31 16.55 23.85 -49.32
N PRO A 32 16.55 24.01 -47.99
CA PRO A 32 17.71 23.65 -47.19
C PRO A 32 17.96 22.14 -47.35
N THR A 33 19.10 21.77 -47.91
CA THR A 33 19.50 20.36 -48.14
C THR A 33 20.23 19.77 -46.93
N ASN A 34 20.67 20.62 -46.00
CA ASN A 34 21.34 20.22 -44.77
C ASN A 34 20.30 19.96 -43.64
N PRO A 35 20.39 18.83 -42.92
CA PRO A 35 19.54 18.54 -41.75
C PRO A 35 19.43 19.68 -40.74
N GLU A 36 20.52 20.43 -40.48
CA GLU A 36 20.50 21.55 -39.53
C GLU A 36 19.73 22.77 -40.06
N ASP A 37 19.71 22.98 -41.37
CA ASP A 37 18.97 24.11 -41.95
C ASP A 37 17.49 23.78 -42.14
N ILE A 38 17.15 22.50 -42.40
CA ILE A 38 15.76 22.01 -42.34
C ILE A 38 15.22 22.17 -40.91
N LYS A 39 16.01 21.77 -39.91
CA LYS A 39 15.66 21.94 -38.49
C LYS A 39 15.46 23.40 -38.13
N LYS A 40 16.33 24.32 -38.58
CA LYS A 40 16.13 25.77 -38.39
C LYS A 40 14.87 26.27 -39.09
N ALA A 41 14.58 25.83 -40.31
CA ALA A 41 13.39 26.23 -41.05
C ALA A 41 12.11 25.77 -40.35
N VAL A 42 12.09 24.52 -39.86
CA VAL A 42 10.97 23.98 -39.06
C VAL A 42 10.81 24.75 -37.76
N ILE A 43 11.87 24.95 -36.97
CA ILE A 43 11.82 25.68 -35.70
C ILE A 43 11.37 27.14 -35.88
N ASN A 44 11.75 27.75 -37.00
CA ASN A 44 11.39 29.14 -37.31
C ASN A 44 10.02 29.29 -37.98
N SER A 45 9.36 28.19 -38.36
CA SER A 45 8.04 28.23 -38.97
C SER A 45 6.99 28.80 -38.00
N GLN A 46 5.97 29.47 -38.55
CA GLN A 46 4.84 29.99 -37.78
C GLN A 46 4.13 28.87 -37.02
N ILE A 47 3.97 27.69 -37.63
CA ILE A 47 3.34 26.53 -37.02
C ILE A 47 4.14 26.09 -35.79
N TRP A 48 5.46 25.89 -35.92
CA TRP A 48 6.30 25.50 -34.79
C TRP A 48 6.30 26.55 -33.69
N ARG A 49 6.47 27.84 -34.02
CA ARG A 49 6.46 28.93 -33.04
C ARG A 49 5.11 29.11 -32.35
N SER A 50 4.01 28.70 -32.99
CA SER A 50 2.67 28.75 -32.40
C SER A 50 2.47 27.68 -31.32
N VAL A 51 3.08 26.50 -31.51
CA VAL A 51 3.00 25.35 -30.58
C VAL A 51 4.11 25.39 -29.53
N PHE A 52 5.34 25.71 -29.93
CA PHE A 52 6.52 25.79 -29.08
C PHE A 52 7.03 27.23 -29.02
N ARG A 53 6.80 27.89 -27.89
CA ARG A 53 7.26 29.25 -27.65
C ARG A 53 8.71 29.25 -27.15
N GLY A 54 9.63 29.56 -28.05
CA GLY A 54 11.07 29.66 -27.80
C GLY A 54 11.76 29.73 -29.15
N GLY A 55 12.59 30.73 -29.40
CA GLY A 55 13.26 30.90 -30.71
C GLY A 55 14.26 29.79 -31.02
N VAL A 56 15.25 30.07 -31.86
CA VAL A 56 16.37 29.14 -32.13
C VAL A 56 17.01 28.71 -30.80
N TRP A 57 17.14 27.41 -30.56
CA TRP A 57 17.75 26.85 -29.34
C TRP A 57 19.20 27.30 -29.21
N LYS A 58 19.49 28.12 -28.20
CA LYS A 58 20.83 28.70 -27.96
C LYS A 58 21.60 27.98 -26.84
N ASN A 59 21.03 26.93 -26.25
CA ASN A 59 21.59 26.13 -25.15
C ASN A 59 22.17 26.97 -23.99
N THR A 60 21.57 28.12 -23.70
CA THR A 60 21.95 28.97 -22.55
C THR A 60 21.08 28.63 -21.33
N PRO A 61 21.51 28.93 -20.08
CA PRO A 61 20.68 28.70 -18.89
C PRO A 61 19.32 29.40 -18.97
N ARG A 62 19.28 30.64 -19.47
CA ARG A 62 18.03 31.41 -19.67
C ARG A 62 17.10 30.74 -20.67
N ASP A 63 17.65 30.23 -21.76
CA ASP A 63 16.88 29.55 -22.82
C ASP A 63 16.31 28.20 -22.33
N ARG A 64 17.11 27.42 -21.58
CA ARG A 64 16.63 26.18 -20.93
C ARG A 64 15.52 26.45 -19.93
N ALA A 65 15.65 27.49 -19.10
CA ALA A 65 14.60 27.89 -18.17
C ALA A 65 13.33 28.34 -18.89
N ALA A 66 13.45 29.11 -19.98
CA ALA A 66 12.31 29.53 -20.80
C ALA A 66 11.57 28.33 -21.41
N HIS A 67 12.27 27.31 -21.89
CA HIS A 67 11.67 26.09 -22.42
C HIS A 67 10.95 25.26 -21.34
N ILE A 68 11.49 25.18 -20.13
CA ILE A 68 10.81 24.51 -19.00
C ILE A 68 9.53 25.24 -18.63
N ILE A 69 9.57 26.58 -18.58
CA ILE A 69 8.41 27.39 -18.18
C ILE A 69 7.34 27.43 -19.28
N GLY A 70 7.75 27.53 -20.55
CA GLY A 70 6.86 27.69 -21.71
C GLY A 70 6.26 26.39 -22.24
N ASN A 71 6.65 25.23 -21.72
CA ASN A 71 6.14 23.93 -22.15
C ASN A 71 5.32 23.27 -21.03
N VAL A 72 4.06 22.92 -21.31
CA VAL A 72 3.13 22.34 -20.32
C VAL A 72 3.66 21.07 -19.63
N TRP A 73 4.39 20.22 -20.37
CA TRP A 73 4.92 18.96 -19.85
C TRP A 73 6.17 19.16 -19.01
N LEU A 74 7.07 20.06 -19.42
CA LEU A 74 8.26 20.41 -18.64
C LEU A 74 7.90 21.28 -17.42
N HIS A 75 6.75 21.94 -17.43
CA HIS A 75 6.25 22.77 -16.33
C HIS A 75 5.96 21.97 -15.05
N LEU A 76 5.87 20.65 -15.15
CA LEU A 76 5.76 19.73 -14.02
C LEU A 76 7.02 19.74 -13.14
N HIS A 77 8.17 20.13 -13.69
CA HIS A 77 9.43 20.15 -12.98
C HIS A 77 9.83 21.55 -12.50
N PRO A 78 10.59 21.65 -11.39
CA PRO A 78 11.32 22.88 -11.09
C PRO A 78 12.43 23.11 -12.13
N VAL A 79 12.82 24.37 -12.34
CA VAL A 79 13.87 24.72 -13.32
C VAL A 79 15.22 24.10 -12.95
N ARG A 80 15.57 24.15 -11.65
CA ARG A 80 16.84 23.67 -11.11
C ARG A 80 16.64 22.75 -9.91
N ILE A 81 17.48 21.73 -9.80
CA ILE A 81 17.51 20.76 -8.71
C ILE A 81 18.93 20.51 -8.21
N ARG A 82 19.05 19.89 -7.04
CA ARG A 82 20.36 19.52 -6.50
C ARG A 82 20.91 18.28 -7.21
N PRO A 83 22.22 18.22 -7.53
CA PRO A 83 22.83 17.09 -8.23
C PRO A 83 22.61 15.73 -7.55
N ARG A 84 22.52 15.70 -6.21
CA ARG A 84 22.28 14.45 -5.46
C ARG A 84 20.95 13.80 -5.81
N ALA A 85 19.93 14.61 -6.09
CA ALA A 85 18.61 14.12 -6.49
C ALA A 85 18.63 13.35 -7.83
N LEU A 86 19.65 13.60 -8.66
CA LEU A 86 19.83 12.93 -9.95
C LEU A 86 20.41 11.52 -9.82
N LYS A 87 21.02 11.18 -8.68
CA LYS A 87 21.63 9.87 -8.48
C LYS A 87 20.53 8.81 -8.42
N PHE A 88 20.64 7.79 -9.27
CA PHE A 88 19.68 6.67 -9.28
C PHE A 88 19.57 6.02 -7.90
N ILE A 89 20.70 5.77 -7.23
CA ILE A 89 20.77 5.17 -5.88
C ILE A 89 20.01 6.01 -4.83
N TYR A 90 19.84 7.31 -5.08
CA TYR A 90 19.10 8.19 -4.17
C TYR A 90 17.59 8.19 -4.46
N SER A 91 17.20 8.40 -5.72
CA SER A 91 15.78 8.64 -6.05
C SER A 91 15.02 7.38 -6.46
N TRP A 92 15.74 6.39 -7.00
CA TRP A 92 15.26 5.20 -7.71
C TRP A 92 14.29 5.49 -8.86
N GLY A 93 14.07 6.76 -9.23
CA GLY A 93 13.07 7.16 -10.23
C GLY A 93 11.61 6.86 -9.85
N MET A 94 11.33 6.35 -8.64
CA MET A 94 10.02 5.72 -8.34
C MET A 94 8.82 6.66 -8.45
N GLY A 95 8.99 7.95 -8.19
CA GLY A 95 7.90 8.93 -8.35
C GLY A 95 7.49 9.08 -9.82
N GLY A 96 8.48 9.23 -10.71
CA GLY A 96 8.25 9.31 -12.16
C GLY A 96 7.75 7.99 -12.74
N ILE A 97 8.29 6.85 -12.29
CA ILE A 97 7.83 5.52 -12.71
C ILE A 97 6.36 5.29 -12.29
N SER A 98 5.98 5.63 -11.06
CA SER A 98 4.59 5.46 -10.59
C SER A 98 3.61 6.33 -11.41
N PHE A 99 4.00 7.57 -11.74
CA PHE A 99 3.21 8.43 -12.61
C PHE A 99 3.11 7.89 -14.03
N TRP A 100 4.20 7.36 -14.60
CA TRP A 100 4.17 6.74 -15.92
C TRP A 100 3.26 5.51 -15.96
N LEU A 101 3.31 4.66 -14.93
CA LEU A 101 2.41 3.50 -14.79
C LEU A 101 0.94 3.93 -14.69
N PHE A 102 0.64 5.03 -13.98
CA PHE A 102 -0.71 5.60 -13.95
C PHE A 102 -1.19 6.04 -15.34
N LEU A 103 -0.32 6.63 -16.17
CA LEU A 103 -0.66 6.98 -17.56
C LEU A 103 -0.91 5.73 -18.43
N LEU A 104 -0.07 4.70 -18.30
CA LEU A 104 -0.28 3.42 -19.00
C LEU A 104 -1.59 2.74 -18.58
N LEU A 105 -1.91 2.77 -17.28
CA LEU A 105 -3.18 2.26 -16.76
C LEU A 105 -4.37 3.04 -17.30
N THR A 106 -4.30 4.37 -17.32
CA THR A 106 -5.36 5.22 -17.84
C THR A 106 -5.60 4.94 -19.32
N LEU A 107 -4.53 4.87 -20.12
CA LEU A 107 -4.63 4.57 -21.55
C LEU A 107 -5.21 3.18 -21.82
N SER A 108 -4.66 2.14 -21.19
CA SER A 108 -5.16 0.78 -21.36
C SER A 108 -6.60 0.62 -20.84
N GLY A 109 -6.95 1.28 -19.74
CA GLY A 109 -8.30 1.26 -19.17
C GLY A 109 -9.32 1.86 -20.11
N ILE A 110 -9.04 3.04 -20.69
CA ILE A 110 -9.91 3.67 -21.70
C ILE A 110 -10.13 2.76 -22.90
N LEU A 111 -9.08 2.08 -23.39
CA LEU A 111 -9.21 1.14 -24.50
C LEU A 111 -10.08 -0.07 -24.15
N LEU A 112 -9.93 -0.62 -22.94
CA LEU A 112 -10.76 -1.73 -22.46
C LEU A 112 -12.23 -1.34 -22.27
N MET A 113 -12.52 -0.08 -21.90
CA MET A 113 -13.90 0.40 -21.73
C MET A 113 -14.74 0.29 -23.01
N PHE A 114 -14.14 0.37 -24.20
CA PHE A 114 -14.87 0.20 -25.46
C PHE A 114 -15.41 -1.22 -25.67
N TYR A 115 -14.87 -2.22 -24.97
CA TYR A 115 -15.18 -3.65 -25.15
C TYR A 115 -15.85 -4.28 -23.92
N TYR A 116 -16.14 -3.51 -22.87
CA TYR A 116 -16.64 -4.04 -21.60
C TYR A 116 -18.00 -3.48 -21.24
N ARG A 117 -18.95 -4.37 -20.92
CA ARG A 117 -20.29 -4.02 -20.43
C ARG A 117 -20.43 -4.39 -18.94
N PRO A 118 -20.75 -3.43 -18.06
CA PRO A 118 -20.87 -3.66 -16.62
C PRO A 118 -22.21 -4.30 -16.22
N SER A 119 -22.54 -5.48 -16.76
CA SER A 119 -23.67 -6.31 -16.31
C SER A 119 -23.21 -7.73 -15.99
N PRO A 120 -23.73 -8.40 -14.93
CA PRO A 120 -23.32 -9.74 -14.54
C PRO A 120 -23.42 -10.79 -15.64
N GLU A 121 -24.38 -10.66 -16.55
CA GLU A 121 -24.64 -11.59 -17.66
C GLU A 121 -23.59 -11.51 -18.76
N LEU A 122 -22.97 -10.32 -18.92
CA LEU A 122 -22.09 -10.01 -20.04
C LEU A 122 -20.64 -9.77 -19.62
N ALA A 123 -20.38 -9.27 -18.41
CA ALA A 123 -19.06 -8.85 -17.96
C ALA A 123 -18.00 -9.96 -18.09
N TYR A 124 -18.31 -11.16 -17.60
CA TYR A 124 -17.40 -12.31 -17.71
C TYR A 124 -17.19 -12.74 -19.18
N ARG A 125 -18.26 -12.69 -19.99
CA ARG A 125 -18.18 -13.02 -21.41
C ARG A 125 -17.31 -12.02 -22.16
N ASP A 126 -17.45 -10.73 -21.89
CA ASP A 126 -16.64 -9.66 -22.47
C ASP A 126 -15.15 -9.84 -22.09
N MET A 127 -14.85 -10.37 -20.90
CA MET A 127 -13.48 -10.76 -20.54
C MET A 127 -12.95 -11.92 -21.38
N LYS A 128 -13.77 -12.93 -21.67
CA LYS A 128 -13.40 -14.03 -22.56
C LYS A 128 -13.26 -13.55 -24.01
N ASP A 129 -14.12 -12.65 -24.46
CA ASP A 129 -14.04 -12.06 -25.80
C ASP A 129 -12.77 -11.20 -25.93
N LEU A 130 -12.39 -10.44 -24.90
CA LEU A 130 -11.11 -9.74 -24.87
C LEU A 130 -9.92 -10.71 -24.96
N GLU A 131 -9.98 -11.85 -24.29
CA GLU A 131 -8.92 -12.85 -24.33
C GLU A 131 -8.81 -13.56 -25.70
N PHE A 132 -9.94 -13.93 -26.31
CA PHE A 132 -9.95 -14.88 -27.43
C PHE A 132 -10.45 -14.31 -28.77
N ALA A 133 -11.28 -13.26 -28.76
CA ALA A 133 -11.97 -12.77 -29.96
C ALA A 133 -11.50 -11.38 -30.42
N VAL A 134 -11.22 -10.47 -29.49
CA VAL A 134 -10.77 -9.10 -29.81
C VAL A 134 -9.29 -9.11 -30.16
N SER A 135 -8.97 -8.56 -31.33
CA SER A 135 -7.56 -8.42 -31.76
C SER A 135 -6.78 -7.59 -30.74
N TYR A 136 -5.70 -8.18 -30.21
CA TYR A 136 -4.88 -7.61 -29.13
C TYR A 136 -5.63 -7.31 -27.82
N GLY A 137 -6.86 -7.81 -27.63
CA GLY A 137 -7.62 -7.62 -26.39
C GLY A 137 -6.90 -8.21 -25.17
N TRP A 138 -6.37 -9.43 -25.31
CA TRP A 138 -5.57 -10.12 -24.29
C TRP A 138 -4.36 -9.28 -23.87
N PHE A 139 -3.71 -8.61 -24.84
CA PHE A 139 -2.53 -7.79 -24.59
C PHE A 139 -2.89 -6.56 -23.74
N TRP A 140 -3.95 -5.82 -24.09
CA TRP A 140 -4.38 -4.66 -23.31
C TRP A 140 -4.85 -5.04 -21.91
N ARG A 141 -5.57 -6.17 -21.79
CA ARG A 141 -6.03 -6.74 -20.51
C ARG A 141 -4.85 -7.11 -19.61
N ASN A 142 -3.89 -7.87 -20.15
CA ASN A 142 -2.68 -8.28 -19.43
C ASN A 142 -1.87 -7.05 -19.01
N MET A 143 -1.66 -6.10 -19.93
CA MET A 143 -0.90 -4.89 -19.63
C MET A 143 -1.55 -4.08 -18.51
N HIS A 144 -2.89 -3.90 -18.55
CA HIS A 144 -3.62 -3.19 -17.50
C HIS A 144 -3.45 -3.88 -16.14
N ARG A 145 -3.61 -5.21 -16.08
CA ARG A 145 -3.44 -5.99 -14.84
C ARG A 145 -2.02 -5.88 -14.27
N TRP A 146 -1.00 -6.07 -15.11
CA TRP A 146 0.39 -6.06 -14.66
C TRP A 146 0.90 -4.66 -14.32
N CYS A 147 0.47 -3.64 -15.06
CA CYS A 147 0.72 -2.24 -14.69
C CYS A 147 0.11 -1.90 -13.33
N ALA A 148 -1.08 -2.41 -13.00
CA ALA A 148 -1.71 -2.16 -11.70
C ALA A 148 -0.86 -2.73 -10.55
N HIS A 149 -0.38 -3.97 -10.69
CA HIS A 149 0.54 -4.56 -9.72
C HIS A 149 1.86 -3.79 -9.60
N ALA A 150 2.46 -3.39 -10.74
CA ALA A 150 3.68 -2.61 -10.75
C ALA A 150 3.48 -1.23 -10.09
N MET A 151 2.32 -0.59 -10.27
CA MET A 151 1.99 0.69 -9.65
C MET A 151 1.94 0.57 -8.12
N VAL A 152 1.26 -0.46 -7.59
CA VAL A 152 1.22 -0.70 -6.13
C VAL A 152 2.63 -0.89 -5.56
N ILE A 153 3.46 -1.70 -6.21
CA ILE A 153 4.85 -1.94 -5.78
C ILE A 153 5.66 -0.64 -5.79
N THR A 154 5.61 0.11 -6.89
CA THR A 154 6.43 1.31 -7.08
C THR A 154 6.02 2.45 -6.14
N VAL A 155 4.73 2.62 -5.82
CA VAL A 155 4.25 3.59 -4.83
C VAL A 155 4.71 3.22 -3.42
N ILE A 156 4.64 1.93 -3.03
CA ILE A 156 5.15 1.48 -1.72
C ILE A 156 6.65 1.77 -1.61
N VAL A 157 7.44 1.39 -2.62
CA VAL A 157 8.89 1.63 -2.61
C VAL A 157 9.21 3.14 -2.67
N HIS A 158 8.41 3.94 -3.36
CA HIS A 158 8.51 5.39 -3.36
C HIS A 158 8.35 5.96 -1.93
N MET A 159 7.31 5.54 -1.20
CA MET A 159 7.08 5.94 0.18
C MET A 159 8.26 5.53 1.08
N VAL A 160 8.73 4.28 0.97
CA VAL A 160 9.89 3.78 1.74
C VAL A 160 11.11 4.65 1.49
N ARG A 161 11.40 4.98 0.23
CA ARG A 161 12.53 5.86 -0.10
C ARG A 161 12.38 7.24 0.52
N VAL A 162 11.21 7.87 0.41
CA VAL A 162 10.94 9.20 0.97
C VAL A 162 11.08 9.19 2.49
N PHE A 163 10.63 8.12 3.15
CA PHE A 163 10.75 7.94 4.59
C PHE A 163 12.22 7.79 5.03
N LEU A 164 12.95 6.85 4.44
CA LEU A 164 14.34 6.52 4.81
C LEU A 164 15.31 7.68 4.54
N THR A 165 15.01 8.53 3.56
CA THR A 165 15.79 9.74 3.28
C THR A 165 15.32 10.97 4.05
N GLY A 166 14.25 10.87 4.85
CA GLY A 166 13.68 11.99 5.61
C GLY A 166 13.14 13.12 4.72
N ALA A 167 12.84 12.84 3.45
CA ALA A 167 12.47 13.86 2.49
C ALA A 167 11.08 14.48 2.77
N TYR A 168 10.27 13.86 3.61
CA TYR A 168 8.97 14.37 4.06
C TYR A 168 9.04 15.56 5.03
N LYS A 169 10.21 15.84 5.61
CA LYS A 169 10.36 16.93 6.58
C LYS A 169 10.25 18.31 5.93
N THR A 170 10.20 19.34 6.77
CA THR A 170 10.06 20.75 6.40
C THR A 170 10.88 21.13 5.16
N PRO A 171 10.29 21.81 4.17
CA PRO A 171 8.89 22.29 4.07
C PRO A 171 7.93 21.33 3.33
N ARG A 172 8.18 20.00 3.33
CA ARG A 172 7.45 19.02 2.49
C ARG A 172 6.43 18.16 3.26
N GLU A 173 6.05 18.56 4.46
CA GLU A 173 5.13 17.80 5.33
C GLU A 173 3.78 17.57 4.66
N PHE A 174 3.20 18.64 4.10
CA PHE A 174 1.93 18.55 3.38
C PHE A 174 2.03 17.64 2.14
N ASN A 175 3.17 17.67 1.44
CA ASN A 175 3.37 16.82 0.27
C ASN A 175 3.44 15.33 0.65
N TRP A 176 3.96 15.01 1.83
CA TRP A 176 3.92 13.66 2.37
C TRP A 176 2.48 13.22 2.67
N VAL A 177 1.66 14.07 3.30
CA VAL A 177 0.24 13.79 3.53
C VAL A 177 -0.49 13.51 2.20
N LEU A 178 -0.25 14.33 1.17
CA LEU A 178 -0.77 14.06 -0.18
C LEU A 178 -0.31 12.70 -0.71
N GLY A 179 0.95 12.33 -0.50
CA GLY A 179 1.50 11.03 -0.90
C GLY A 179 0.84 9.86 -0.17
N VAL A 180 0.55 9.98 1.13
CA VAL A 180 -0.18 8.96 1.90
C VAL A 180 -1.62 8.82 1.40
N VAL A 181 -2.31 9.93 1.12
CA VAL A 181 -3.65 9.89 0.51
C VAL A 181 -3.62 9.25 -0.88
N LEU A 182 -2.61 9.57 -1.70
CA LEU A 182 -2.42 8.95 -3.02
C LEU A 182 -2.15 7.44 -2.92
N LEU A 183 -1.41 6.98 -1.90
CA LEU A 183 -1.24 5.55 -1.62
C LEU A 183 -2.59 4.90 -1.33
N THR A 184 -3.41 5.48 -0.44
CA THR A 184 -4.75 4.97 -0.13
C THR A 184 -5.65 4.92 -1.36
N LEU A 185 -5.66 6.00 -2.16
CA LEU A 185 -6.44 6.05 -3.40
C LEU A 185 -5.94 5.05 -4.45
N THR A 186 -4.63 4.77 -4.51
CA THR A 186 -4.07 3.75 -5.41
C THR A 186 -4.56 2.35 -5.03
N LEU A 187 -4.56 2.02 -3.73
CA LEU A 187 -5.10 0.75 -3.25
C LEU A 187 -6.61 0.66 -3.50
N PHE A 188 -7.35 1.76 -3.29
CA PHE A 188 -8.79 1.82 -3.56
C PHE A 188 -9.12 1.68 -5.06
N LEU A 189 -8.33 2.32 -5.94
CA LEU A 189 -8.45 2.17 -7.39
C LEU A 189 -8.21 0.71 -7.80
N SER A 190 -7.18 0.08 -7.21
CA SER A 190 -6.88 -1.33 -7.46
C SER A 190 -8.00 -2.26 -6.97
N PHE A 191 -8.60 -1.98 -5.81
CA PHE A 191 -9.72 -2.75 -5.27
C PHE A 191 -10.98 -2.65 -6.12
N THR A 192 -11.37 -1.44 -6.53
CA THR A 192 -12.57 -1.20 -7.34
C THR A 192 -12.48 -1.82 -8.73
N GLY A 193 -11.30 -1.82 -9.34
CA GLY A 193 -11.06 -2.48 -10.64
C GLY A 193 -11.05 -4.01 -10.54
N TYR A 194 -10.74 -4.55 -9.36
CA TYR A 194 -10.65 -6.00 -9.14
C TYR A 194 -11.99 -6.72 -9.30
N LEU A 195 -13.12 -6.02 -9.11
CA LEU A 195 -14.45 -6.59 -9.28
C LEU A 195 -14.83 -6.80 -10.75
N LEU A 196 -14.30 -5.97 -11.65
CA LEU A 196 -14.80 -5.84 -13.02
C LEU A 196 -14.70 -7.12 -13.87
N PRO A 197 -13.68 -8.00 -13.71
CA PRO A 197 -13.65 -9.26 -14.46
C PRO A 197 -14.84 -10.19 -14.20
N TRP A 198 -15.53 -10.02 -13.06
CA TRP A 198 -16.70 -10.81 -12.67
C TRP A 198 -16.46 -12.33 -12.66
N ASP A 199 -15.28 -12.73 -12.18
CA ASP A 199 -14.92 -14.13 -11.92
C ASP A 199 -15.06 -14.47 -10.42
N GLN A 200 -14.85 -15.74 -10.07
CA GLN A 200 -14.96 -16.22 -8.68
C GLN A 200 -14.05 -15.45 -7.72
N LEU A 201 -12.79 -15.25 -8.10
CA LEU A 201 -11.83 -14.47 -7.33
C LEU A 201 -12.32 -13.03 -7.05
N ALA A 202 -12.85 -12.35 -8.08
CA ALA A 202 -13.39 -11.00 -7.97
C ALA A 202 -14.58 -10.93 -6.99
N LEU A 203 -15.57 -11.82 -7.16
CA LEU A 203 -16.79 -11.85 -6.35
C LEU A 203 -16.46 -12.02 -4.86
N TRP A 204 -15.62 -12.99 -4.52
CA TRP A 204 -15.32 -13.31 -3.13
C TRP A 204 -14.34 -12.32 -2.49
N ALA A 205 -13.36 -11.80 -3.24
CA ALA A 205 -12.50 -10.73 -2.75
C ALA A 205 -13.30 -9.47 -2.37
N VAL A 206 -14.27 -9.08 -3.20
CA VAL A 206 -15.12 -7.91 -2.92
C VAL A 206 -16.15 -8.19 -1.84
N THR A 207 -16.68 -9.41 -1.75
CA THR A 207 -17.56 -9.82 -0.64
C THR A 207 -16.82 -9.72 0.69
N VAL A 208 -15.62 -10.28 0.80
CA VAL A 208 -14.78 -10.15 2.01
C VAL A 208 -14.44 -8.68 2.29
N GLY A 209 -14.05 -7.93 1.25
CA GLY A 209 -13.72 -6.51 1.31
C GLY A 209 -14.86 -5.65 1.89
N THR A 210 -16.06 -5.82 1.36
CA THR A 210 -17.24 -5.03 1.74
C THR A 210 -17.87 -5.50 3.05
N ASN A 211 -17.70 -6.76 3.44
CA ASN A 211 -18.08 -7.24 4.78
C ASN A 211 -17.25 -6.57 5.89
N MET A 212 -15.99 -6.18 5.63
CA MET A 212 -15.24 -5.34 6.58
C MET A 212 -15.88 -3.95 6.73
N ALA A 213 -16.53 -3.42 5.68
CA ALA A 213 -17.25 -2.15 5.77
C ALA A 213 -18.51 -2.27 6.65
N ALA A 214 -19.21 -3.41 6.66
CA ALA A 214 -20.32 -3.67 7.57
C ALA A 214 -19.91 -3.61 9.06
N ALA A 215 -18.63 -3.86 9.35
CA ALA A 215 -18.08 -3.77 10.70
C ALA A 215 -17.63 -2.34 11.08
N THR A 216 -17.83 -1.33 10.22
CA THR A 216 -17.44 0.06 10.52
C THR A 216 -18.15 0.57 11.78
N PRO A 217 -17.42 1.07 12.79
CA PRO A 217 -18.05 1.68 13.97
C PRO A 217 -19.05 2.76 13.58
N LEU A 218 -20.21 2.79 14.24
CA LEU A 218 -21.34 3.71 13.99
C LEU A 218 -22.06 3.55 12.65
N LEU A 219 -21.33 3.33 11.53
CA LEU A 219 -21.86 3.39 10.17
C LEU A 219 -22.11 2.02 9.51
N GLY A 220 -21.61 0.94 10.11
CA GLY A 220 -21.83 -0.43 9.69
C GLY A 220 -22.88 -1.11 10.56
N ASN A 221 -23.71 -1.98 10.00
CA ASN A 221 -24.75 -2.68 10.78
C ASN A 221 -24.16 -3.70 11.78
N GLU A 222 -22.99 -4.27 11.48
CA GLU A 222 -22.25 -5.22 12.34
C GLU A 222 -21.16 -4.54 13.20
N GLY A 223 -20.95 -3.24 12.99
CA GLY A 223 -19.98 -2.45 13.75
C GLY A 223 -20.44 -2.15 15.18
N PRO A 224 -19.50 -1.86 16.09
CA PRO A 224 -19.87 -1.36 17.42
C PRO A 224 -20.64 -0.04 17.30
N PHE A 225 -21.58 0.17 18.21
CA PHE A 225 -22.44 1.37 18.25
C PHE A 225 -23.39 1.56 17.06
N SER A 226 -23.61 0.53 16.23
CA SER A 226 -24.56 0.58 15.10
C SER A 226 -25.99 0.93 15.53
N SER A 227 -26.41 0.50 16.71
CA SER A 227 -27.72 0.78 17.29
C SER A 227 -27.95 2.26 17.61
N LEU A 228 -26.89 3.05 17.83
CA LEU A 228 -26.99 4.48 18.11
C LEU A 228 -27.56 5.26 16.92
N LEU A 229 -27.16 4.87 15.71
CA LEU A 229 -27.63 5.48 14.45
C LEU A 229 -28.71 4.65 13.75
N GLY A 230 -29.16 3.56 14.36
CA GLY A 230 -30.18 2.67 13.79
C GLY A 230 -29.73 2.00 12.49
N MET A 231 -28.43 1.68 12.36
CA MET A 231 -27.88 1.07 11.16
C MET A 231 -28.41 -0.36 10.99
N LYS A 232 -28.82 -0.67 9.76
CA LYS A 232 -29.37 -1.94 9.30
C LYS A 232 -28.68 -2.32 8.00
N ILE A 233 -28.79 -3.59 7.61
CA ILE A 233 -28.18 -4.12 6.38
C ILE A 233 -28.63 -3.39 5.09
N ASN A 234 -29.71 -2.60 5.15
CA ASN A 234 -30.27 -1.86 4.02
C ASN A 234 -29.97 -0.36 4.02
N ASN A 235 -29.24 0.17 5.01
CA ASN A 235 -28.90 1.60 5.08
C ASN A 235 -27.47 1.87 5.57
N ASP A 236 -26.65 0.82 5.75
CA ASP A 236 -25.29 0.94 6.23
C ASP A 236 -24.29 1.32 5.14
N ILE A 237 -23.04 1.57 5.54
CA ILE A 237 -21.98 1.94 4.61
C ILE A 237 -21.72 0.83 3.57
N ARG A 238 -21.88 -0.45 3.93
CA ARG A 238 -21.79 -1.57 2.99
C ARG A 238 -22.91 -1.48 1.96
N PHE A 239 -24.14 -1.24 2.38
CA PHE A 239 -25.26 -0.99 1.46
C PHE A 239 -25.00 0.23 0.57
N GLY A 240 -24.42 1.32 1.09
CA GLY A 240 -24.06 2.48 0.27
C GLY A 240 -23.06 2.15 -0.85
N LEU A 241 -22.07 1.28 -0.56
CA LEU A 241 -21.06 0.84 -1.52
C LEU A 241 -21.63 -0.14 -2.56
N LEU A 242 -22.41 -1.12 -2.12
CA LEU A 242 -22.96 -2.18 -2.98
C LEU A 242 -24.24 -1.75 -3.72
N GLY A 243 -25.02 -0.88 -3.08
CA GLY A 243 -26.45 -0.59 -3.27
C GLY A 243 -27.33 -1.79 -3.51
N GLY A 244 -27.11 -2.78 -2.65
CA GLY A 244 -27.86 -4.00 -2.46
C GLY A 244 -27.37 -4.65 -1.15
N THR A 245 -28.09 -5.64 -0.65
CA THR A 245 -27.68 -6.40 0.55
C THR A 245 -26.60 -7.44 0.26
N ALA A 246 -26.32 -7.70 -1.01
CA ALA A 246 -25.27 -8.59 -1.51
C ALA A 246 -24.60 -7.99 -2.75
N VAL A 247 -23.44 -8.55 -3.13
CA VAL A 247 -22.74 -8.18 -4.36
C VAL A 247 -23.57 -8.64 -5.56
N GLY A 248 -23.91 -7.72 -6.46
CA GLY A 248 -24.73 -7.99 -7.64
C GLY A 248 -24.58 -6.93 -8.73
N GLU A 249 -25.54 -6.87 -9.65
CA GLU A 249 -25.54 -5.91 -10.78
C GLU A 249 -25.33 -4.46 -10.31
N ALA A 250 -26.10 -4.04 -9.31
CA ALA A 250 -26.02 -2.67 -8.78
C ALA A 250 -24.63 -2.36 -8.17
N THR A 251 -23.92 -3.38 -7.70
CA THR A 251 -22.54 -3.24 -7.22
C THR A 251 -21.57 -3.07 -8.39
N LEU A 252 -21.73 -3.91 -9.43
CA LEU A 252 -20.85 -3.92 -10.59
C LEU A 252 -20.85 -2.57 -11.31
N ILE A 253 -22.02 -1.99 -11.58
CA ILE A 253 -22.12 -0.68 -12.22
C ILE A 253 -21.51 0.45 -11.37
N ARG A 254 -21.69 0.42 -10.04
CA ARG A 254 -21.09 1.41 -9.14
C ARG A 254 -19.57 1.31 -9.14
N PHE A 255 -19.04 0.09 -9.02
CA PHE A 255 -17.59 -0.15 -9.04
C PHE A 255 -16.98 0.23 -10.38
N TYR A 256 -17.68 -0.02 -11.49
CA TYR A 256 -17.28 0.45 -12.82
C TYR A 256 -17.17 1.98 -12.88
N VAL A 257 -18.21 2.71 -12.44
CA VAL A 257 -18.18 4.19 -12.43
C VAL A 257 -17.09 4.73 -11.49
N LEU A 258 -16.93 4.12 -10.32
CA LEU A 258 -15.88 4.48 -9.36
C LEU A 258 -14.48 4.27 -9.98
N HIS A 259 -14.24 3.11 -10.56
CA HIS A 259 -12.93 2.71 -11.07
C HIS A 259 -12.54 3.43 -12.37
N CYS A 260 -13.47 3.63 -13.29
CA CYS A 260 -13.17 4.16 -14.62
C CYS A 260 -13.22 5.70 -14.67
N ILE A 261 -13.99 6.36 -13.80
CA ILE A 261 -14.21 7.80 -13.87
C ILE A 261 -13.81 8.49 -12.56
N PHE A 262 -14.55 8.22 -11.48
CA PHE A 262 -14.48 9.06 -10.28
C PHE A 262 -13.11 8.99 -9.60
N VAL A 263 -12.62 7.78 -9.29
CA VAL A 263 -11.35 7.60 -8.57
C VAL A 263 -10.15 8.03 -9.42
N PRO A 264 -10.01 7.65 -10.71
CA PRO A 264 -8.92 8.16 -11.55
C PRO A 264 -8.89 9.68 -11.65
N PHE A 265 -10.05 10.33 -11.73
CA PHE A 265 -10.13 11.79 -11.78
C PHE A 265 -9.62 12.43 -10.48
N VAL A 266 -10.04 11.92 -9.32
CA VAL A 266 -9.55 12.38 -8.01
C VAL A 266 -8.06 12.13 -7.86
N VAL A 267 -7.56 10.95 -8.25
CA VAL A 267 -6.14 10.62 -8.26
C VAL A 267 -5.36 11.58 -9.16
N GLY A 268 -5.84 11.86 -10.37
CA GLY A 268 -5.23 12.82 -11.30
C GLY A 268 -5.11 14.21 -10.70
N ALA A 269 -6.19 14.73 -10.10
CA ALA A 269 -6.18 16.03 -9.43
C ALA A 269 -5.19 16.07 -8.24
N MET A 270 -5.15 15.00 -7.45
CA MET A 270 -4.21 14.88 -6.33
C MET A 270 -2.76 14.75 -6.77
N ILE A 271 -2.47 14.06 -7.88
CA ILE A 271 -1.14 14.00 -8.50
C ILE A 271 -0.71 15.39 -8.97
N MET A 272 -1.61 16.16 -9.61
CA MET A 272 -1.31 17.54 -10.00
C MET A 272 -0.93 18.40 -8.80
N LEU A 273 -1.69 18.29 -7.69
CA LEU A 273 -1.40 19.00 -6.45
C LEU A 273 -0.06 18.54 -5.83
N HIS A 274 0.23 17.25 -5.86
CA HIS A 274 1.47 16.65 -5.36
C HIS A 274 2.69 17.14 -6.15
N PHE A 275 2.63 17.14 -7.49
CA PHE A 275 3.71 17.67 -8.35
C PHE A 275 3.88 19.18 -8.22
N TRP A 276 2.79 19.92 -8.10
CA TRP A 276 2.85 21.35 -7.83
C TRP A 276 3.60 21.65 -6.52
N ARG A 277 3.35 20.88 -5.45
CA ARG A 277 4.10 21.00 -4.20
C ARG A 277 5.58 20.65 -4.36
N ILE A 278 5.93 19.57 -5.06
CA ILE A 278 7.33 19.24 -5.37
C ILE A 278 8.05 20.39 -6.07
N ARG A 279 7.37 21.08 -6.99
CA ARG A 279 7.93 22.24 -7.69
C ARG A 279 8.09 23.46 -6.78
N LYS A 280 7.15 23.71 -5.87
CA LYS A 280 7.22 24.84 -4.91
C LYS A 280 8.26 24.61 -3.81
N ASP A 281 8.32 23.41 -3.26
CA ASP A 281 9.09 23.07 -2.06
C ASP A 281 10.48 22.47 -2.38
N SER A 282 10.86 22.49 -3.67
CA SER A 282 12.04 21.87 -4.26
C SER A 282 12.03 20.33 -4.21
N PHE A 283 12.64 19.70 -5.23
CA PHE A 283 12.78 18.25 -5.34
C PHE A 283 13.49 17.64 -4.11
N SER A 284 13.22 16.35 -3.82
CA SER A 284 13.36 15.68 -2.51
C SER A 284 14.72 15.73 -1.80
N ALA A 285 15.77 16.28 -2.40
CA ALA A 285 17.06 16.51 -1.76
C ALA A 285 17.04 17.85 -0.99
N ALA A 286 16.95 17.77 0.34
CA ALA A 286 17.21 18.92 1.21
C ALA A 286 18.66 19.43 1.05
N PRO A 287 18.90 20.75 1.23
CA PRO A 287 20.25 21.31 1.20
C PRO A 287 21.10 20.71 2.33
N LEU A 288 22.28 20.21 1.98
CA LEU A 288 23.30 19.84 2.99
C LEU A 288 24.20 21.03 3.35
N ALA A 289 24.35 21.96 2.42
CA ALA A 289 25.07 23.22 2.61
C ALA A 289 24.19 24.39 2.13
N PRO A 290 24.30 25.59 2.76
CA PRO A 290 23.54 26.77 2.37
C PRO A 290 23.70 27.15 0.88
N ASN A 291 24.90 26.94 0.34
CA ASN A 291 25.27 27.33 -1.03
C ASN A 291 25.45 26.13 -1.98
N GLU A 292 24.74 25.02 -1.74
CA GLU A 292 24.80 23.86 -2.64
C GLU A 292 24.29 24.23 -4.04
N GLU A 293 25.18 24.20 -5.02
CA GLU A 293 24.89 24.57 -6.41
C GLU A 293 23.83 23.63 -7.01
N LYS A 294 22.84 24.23 -7.69
CA LYS A 294 21.78 23.49 -8.37
C LYS A 294 22.08 23.40 -9.87
N VAL A 295 21.74 22.27 -10.44
CA VAL A 295 21.83 22.00 -11.89
C VAL A 295 20.46 22.10 -12.54
N GLU A 296 20.45 22.47 -13.81
CA GLU A 296 19.21 22.57 -14.61
C GLU A 296 18.56 21.17 -14.76
N VAL A 297 17.24 21.12 -14.65
CA VAL A 297 16.48 19.86 -14.81
C VAL A 297 16.55 19.34 -16.23
N TRP A 298 16.48 20.23 -17.22
CA TRP A 298 16.74 19.86 -18.60
C TRP A 298 18.22 20.08 -18.94
N PRO A 299 18.92 19.10 -19.52
CA PRO A 299 18.47 17.73 -19.84
C PRO A 299 18.64 16.72 -18.69
N ASN A 300 19.25 17.12 -17.56
CA ASN A 300 19.80 16.19 -16.57
C ASN A 300 18.80 15.22 -15.90
N LEU A 301 17.64 15.70 -15.47
CA LEU A 301 16.61 14.87 -14.83
C LEU A 301 15.66 14.29 -15.87
N VAL A 302 15.14 15.14 -16.77
CA VAL A 302 14.10 14.73 -17.74
C VAL A 302 14.58 13.60 -18.65
N ALA A 303 15.84 13.65 -19.12
CA ALA A 303 16.37 12.57 -19.94
C ALA A 303 16.44 11.23 -19.17
N ARG A 304 16.80 11.27 -17.87
CA ARG A 304 16.84 10.08 -17.02
C ARG A 304 15.44 9.53 -16.75
N GLU A 305 14.46 10.40 -16.54
CA GLU A 305 13.06 10.00 -16.35
C GLU A 305 12.47 9.40 -17.64
N TYR A 306 12.80 9.96 -18.81
CA TYR A 306 12.38 9.39 -20.09
C TYR A 306 12.97 7.99 -20.32
N VAL A 307 14.27 7.82 -20.04
CA VAL A 307 14.92 6.49 -20.11
C VAL A 307 14.26 5.52 -19.12
N ALA A 308 13.97 5.96 -17.89
CA ALA A 308 13.28 5.12 -16.90
C ALA A 308 11.88 4.72 -17.38
N ALA A 309 11.09 5.66 -17.92
CA ALA A 309 9.76 5.39 -18.48
C ALA A 309 9.82 4.43 -19.67
N ALA A 310 10.80 4.60 -20.57
CA ALA A 310 11.00 3.69 -21.70
C ALA A 310 11.37 2.27 -21.22
N LEU A 311 12.30 2.14 -20.27
CA LEU A 311 12.66 0.85 -19.68
C LEU A 311 11.50 0.20 -18.93
N THR A 312 10.71 0.97 -18.17
CA THR A 312 9.49 0.47 -17.53
C THR A 312 8.49 -0.02 -18.57
N THR A 313 8.31 0.72 -19.67
CA THR A 313 7.42 0.30 -20.76
C THR A 313 7.89 -1.02 -21.36
N VAL A 314 9.18 -1.13 -21.70
CA VAL A 314 9.75 -2.38 -22.23
C VAL A 314 9.56 -3.53 -21.24
N ALA A 315 9.82 -3.33 -19.95
CA ALA A 315 9.64 -4.35 -18.93
C ALA A 315 8.18 -4.82 -18.81
N ILE A 316 7.23 -3.88 -18.82
CA ILE A 316 5.79 -4.19 -18.80
C ILE A 316 5.37 -4.92 -20.07
N LEU A 317 5.83 -4.48 -21.24
CA LEU A 317 5.53 -5.12 -22.52
C LEU A 317 6.04 -6.56 -22.53
N LEU A 318 7.29 -6.79 -22.14
CA LEU A 318 7.86 -8.13 -22.04
C LEU A 318 7.06 -8.99 -21.06
N TRP A 319 6.74 -8.47 -19.86
CA TRP A 319 5.96 -9.22 -18.89
C TRP A 319 4.55 -9.57 -19.39
N THR A 320 3.91 -8.63 -20.09
CA THR A 320 2.58 -8.80 -20.70
C THR A 320 2.56 -9.89 -21.76
N LEU A 321 3.63 -10.03 -22.54
CA LEU A 321 3.78 -11.06 -23.56
C LEU A 321 4.10 -12.45 -22.98
N LEU A 322 4.73 -12.50 -21.80
CA LEU A 322 5.17 -13.74 -21.16
C LEU A 322 4.14 -14.32 -20.20
N MET A 323 3.31 -13.48 -19.57
CA MET A 323 2.41 -13.87 -18.50
C MET A 323 0.98 -13.40 -18.77
N ASN A 324 0.05 -14.35 -18.88
CA ASN A 324 -1.36 -14.03 -19.00
C ASN A 324 -1.95 -13.60 -17.65
N ALA A 325 -2.82 -12.58 -17.68
CA ALA A 325 -3.56 -12.18 -16.51
C ALA A 325 -4.53 -13.32 -16.13
N PRO A 326 -4.55 -13.74 -14.86
CA PRO A 326 -5.44 -14.81 -14.42
C PRO A 326 -6.90 -14.40 -14.61
N LEU A 327 -7.73 -15.36 -15.01
CA LEU A 327 -9.19 -15.27 -15.07
C LEU A 327 -9.74 -16.60 -14.56
N GLU A 328 -10.47 -16.57 -13.45
CA GLU A 328 -11.10 -17.77 -12.91
C GLU A 328 -12.40 -18.11 -13.66
N GLU A 329 -13.14 -19.09 -13.16
CA GLU A 329 -14.50 -19.38 -13.64
C GLU A 329 -15.45 -18.21 -13.36
N ALA A 330 -16.56 -18.17 -14.11
CA ALA A 330 -17.59 -17.16 -13.94
C ALA A 330 -18.07 -17.13 -12.48
N ALA A 331 -18.28 -15.92 -11.96
CA ALA A 331 -18.72 -15.71 -10.59
C ALA A 331 -20.00 -16.50 -10.27
N ASN A 332 -19.94 -17.35 -9.24
CA ASN A 332 -21.07 -18.10 -8.73
C ASN A 332 -21.20 -17.89 -7.21
N PRO A 333 -22.20 -17.12 -6.77
CA PRO A 333 -22.43 -16.84 -5.34
C PRO A 333 -22.69 -18.07 -4.48
N THR A 334 -23.05 -19.21 -5.06
CA THR A 334 -23.33 -20.46 -4.32
C THR A 334 -22.10 -21.32 -4.08
N VAL A 335 -20.97 -21.00 -4.72
CA VAL A 335 -19.72 -21.76 -4.62
C VAL A 335 -18.60 -20.83 -4.14
N THR A 336 -18.16 -21.04 -2.90
CA THR A 336 -17.03 -20.31 -2.31
C THR A 336 -15.72 -21.08 -2.56
N PRO A 337 -14.70 -20.47 -3.21
CA PRO A 337 -13.38 -21.05 -3.32
C PRO A 337 -12.77 -21.33 -1.94
N ASN A 338 -12.08 -22.46 -1.81
CA ASN A 338 -11.41 -22.82 -0.57
C ASN A 338 -9.92 -23.13 -0.81
N PRO A 339 -8.98 -22.26 -0.37
CA PRO A 339 -9.18 -21.00 0.35
C PRO A 339 -9.50 -19.81 -0.57
N SER A 340 -10.40 -18.92 -0.13
CA SER A 340 -10.67 -17.64 -0.78
C SER A 340 -9.66 -16.58 -0.31
N LYS A 341 -8.73 -16.18 -1.18
CA LYS A 341 -7.67 -15.20 -0.88
C LYS A 341 -7.95 -13.84 -1.52
N ALA A 342 -7.74 -12.78 -0.76
CA ALA A 342 -7.73 -11.42 -1.27
C ALA A 342 -6.52 -11.19 -2.21
N PRO A 343 -6.45 -10.06 -2.93
CA PRO A 343 -5.23 -9.68 -3.66
C PRO A 343 -4.02 -9.54 -2.72
N TRP A 344 -2.80 -9.83 -3.20
CA TRP A 344 -1.58 -9.91 -2.35
C TRP A 344 -1.33 -8.69 -1.47
N TYR A 345 -1.65 -7.48 -1.95
CA TYR A 345 -1.49 -6.24 -1.18
C TYR A 345 -2.56 -6.03 -0.09
N PHE A 346 -3.64 -6.83 -0.08
CA PHE A 346 -4.67 -6.89 0.95
C PHE A 346 -4.63 -8.17 1.79
N LEU A 347 -3.84 -9.18 1.41
CA LEU A 347 -3.74 -10.43 2.16
C LEU A 347 -3.28 -10.22 3.61
N GLY A 348 -2.40 -9.24 3.87
CA GLY A 348 -2.02 -8.88 5.23
C GLY A 348 -3.18 -8.40 6.08
N LEU A 349 -4.12 -7.66 5.48
CA LEU A 349 -5.36 -7.23 6.13
C LEU A 349 -6.29 -8.41 6.41
N GLN A 350 -6.45 -9.30 5.43
CA GLN A 350 -7.26 -10.51 5.59
C GLN A 350 -6.69 -11.42 6.69
N GLU A 351 -5.36 -11.53 6.78
CA GLU A 351 -4.70 -12.31 7.83
C GLU A 351 -4.94 -11.70 9.23
N LEU A 352 -5.02 -10.37 9.35
CA LEU A 352 -5.37 -9.73 10.63
C LEU A 352 -6.76 -10.12 11.16
N LEU A 353 -7.71 -10.51 10.29
CA LEU A 353 -9.04 -10.98 10.69
C LEU A 353 -8.99 -12.31 11.48
N VAL A 354 -7.88 -13.06 11.42
CA VAL A 354 -7.70 -14.26 12.25
C VAL A 354 -7.45 -13.89 13.72
N TYR A 355 -6.84 -12.72 13.94
CA TYR A 355 -6.35 -12.26 15.23
C TYR A 355 -7.28 -11.25 15.89
N PHE A 356 -7.96 -10.42 15.10
CA PHE A 356 -8.79 -9.31 15.57
C PHE A 356 -10.21 -9.39 15.02
N ASP A 357 -11.14 -8.74 15.71
CA ASP A 357 -12.50 -8.55 15.19
C ASP A 357 -12.47 -7.73 13.89
N PRO A 358 -13.44 -7.93 12.98
CA PRO A 358 -13.48 -7.25 11.69
C PRO A 358 -13.42 -5.72 11.78
N TRP A 359 -14.03 -5.10 12.80
CA TRP A 359 -14.00 -3.65 12.98
C TRP A 359 -12.61 -3.13 13.40
N ILE A 360 -11.82 -3.95 14.10
CA ILE A 360 -10.45 -3.60 14.50
C ILE A 360 -9.50 -3.84 13.33
N ALA A 361 -9.49 -5.06 12.80
CA ALA A 361 -8.59 -5.45 11.72
C ALA A 361 -8.90 -4.72 10.40
N GLY A 362 -10.16 -4.67 10.00
CA GLY A 362 -10.59 -4.13 8.70
C GLY A 362 -10.75 -2.61 8.66
N VAL A 363 -11.00 -1.96 9.81
CA VAL A 363 -11.33 -0.52 9.85
C VAL A 363 -10.40 0.27 10.77
N LEU A 364 -10.33 -0.05 12.05
CA LEU A 364 -9.55 0.76 13.01
C LEU A 364 -8.05 0.75 12.70
N LEU A 365 -7.41 -0.42 12.64
CA LEU A 365 -5.96 -0.54 12.45
C LEU A 365 -5.47 0.09 11.13
N PRO A 366 -6.11 -0.15 9.96
CA PRO A 366 -5.72 0.51 8.72
C PRO A 366 -5.83 2.03 8.82
N ASN A 367 -6.93 2.56 9.40
CA ASN A 367 -7.09 4.00 9.58
C ASN A 367 -6.04 4.57 10.54
N MET A 368 -5.69 3.86 11.62
CA MET A 368 -4.61 4.25 12.52
C MET A 368 -3.24 4.25 11.83
N ILE A 369 -2.97 3.31 10.93
CA ILE A 369 -1.76 3.30 10.10
C ILE A 369 -1.73 4.54 9.21
N ILE A 370 -2.83 4.86 8.52
CA ILE A 370 -2.91 6.04 7.65
C ILE A 370 -2.74 7.34 8.46
N VAL A 371 -3.43 7.49 9.59
CA VAL A 371 -3.29 8.65 10.48
C VAL A 371 -1.88 8.75 11.05
N GLY A 372 -1.31 7.62 11.48
CA GLY A 372 0.07 7.55 11.96
C GLY A 372 1.07 7.97 10.88
N LEU A 373 0.91 7.48 9.65
CA LEU A 373 1.71 7.90 8.50
C LEU A 373 1.59 9.40 8.27
N CYS A 374 0.38 9.97 8.26
CA CYS A 374 0.16 11.42 8.13
C CYS A 374 0.77 12.24 9.28
N ALA A 375 0.82 11.69 10.50
CA ALA A 375 1.37 12.36 11.68
C ALA A 375 2.91 12.39 11.71
N ILE A 376 3.59 11.46 11.02
CA ILE A 376 5.06 11.30 11.04
C ILE A 376 5.83 12.63 10.87
N PRO A 377 5.57 13.48 9.86
CA PRO A 377 6.33 14.72 9.67
C PRO A 377 6.22 15.71 10.83
N TYR A 378 5.12 15.63 11.58
CA TYR A 378 4.83 16.51 12.71
C TYR A 378 5.38 15.95 14.04
N LEU A 379 5.62 14.63 14.12
CA LEU A 379 6.21 13.97 15.28
C LEU A 379 7.73 13.86 15.20
N ASP A 380 8.31 13.71 14.00
CA ASP A 380 9.76 13.55 13.81
C ASP A 380 10.50 14.91 13.75
N THR A 381 10.71 15.50 14.93
CA THR A 381 11.35 16.82 15.11
C THR A 381 12.87 16.84 14.89
N ASN A 382 13.51 15.70 14.64
CA ASN A 382 14.98 15.65 14.52
C ASN A 382 15.47 16.37 13.24
N PRO A 383 16.31 17.42 13.32
CA PRO A 383 16.75 18.13 12.12
C PRO A 383 17.78 17.35 11.28
N LYS A 384 18.36 16.27 11.82
CA LYS A 384 19.39 15.46 11.16
C LYS A 384 18.78 14.41 10.21
N GLY A 385 19.57 13.97 9.24
CA GLY A 385 19.19 12.89 8.33
C GLY A 385 18.13 13.25 7.28
N VAL A 386 18.10 14.51 6.87
CA VAL A 386 17.17 15.01 5.86
C VAL A 386 17.85 15.08 4.50
N GLY A 387 17.30 14.38 3.51
CA GLY A 387 17.78 14.39 2.13
C GLY A 387 18.91 13.41 1.82
N TYR A 388 19.17 12.41 2.68
CA TYR A 388 20.11 11.31 2.45
C TYR A 388 19.76 10.10 3.32
N TYR A 389 20.21 8.91 2.91
CA TYR A 389 20.04 7.70 3.71
C TYR A 389 20.93 7.75 4.94
N THR A 390 20.34 7.63 6.13
CA THR A 390 21.09 7.51 7.38
C THR A 390 20.33 6.69 8.40
N TRP A 391 21.00 5.70 8.98
CA TRP A 391 20.48 4.90 10.09
C TRP A 391 20.97 5.42 11.44
N LYS A 392 22.21 5.93 11.49
CA LYS A 392 22.84 6.39 12.74
C LYS A 392 22.15 7.64 13.32
N GLU A 393 21.62 8.50 12.45
CA GLU A 393 21.00 9.76 12.89
C GLU A 393 19.49 9.64 13.14
N ARG A 394 18.83 8.60 12.58
CA ARG A 394 17.39 8.38 12.71
C ARG A 394 17.04 6.93 13.09
N PRO A 395 17.72 6.32 14.08
CA PRO A 395 17.56 4.91 14.39
C PRO A 395 16.14 4.58 14.85
N PHE A 396 15.55 5.41 15.73
CA PHE A 396 14.17 5.21 16.20
C PHE A 396 13.16 5.21 15.04
N ALA A 397 13.15 6.28 14.24
CA ALA A 397 12.20 6.44 13.15
C ALA A 397 12.33 5.32 12.10
N ASN A 398 13.56 5.02 11.66
CA ASN A 398 13.79 3.97 10.67
C ASN A 398 13.46 2.58 11.20
N SER A 399 13.85 2.25 12.43
CA SER A 399 13.57 0.94 13.00
C SER A 399 12.07 0.72 13.22
N MET A 400 11.32 1.71 13.71
CA MET A 400 9.87 1.59 13.90
C MET A 400 9.11 1.48 12.57
N PHE A 401 9.47 2.30 11.58
CA PHE A 401 8.85 2.23 10.26
C PHE A 401 9.12 0.88 9.57
N MET A 402 10.37 0.39 9.65
CA MET A 402 10.73 -0.90 9.07
C MET A 402 10.10 -2.07 9.82
N LEU A 403 9.94 -1.99 11.15
CA LEU A 403 9.19 -2.99 11.91
C LEU A 403 7.76 -3.12 11.37
N GLY A 404 7.04 -2.01 11.24
CA GLY A 404 5.67 -2.01 10.71
C GLY A 404 5.59 -2.53 9.27
N LEU A 405 6.51 -2.10 8.40
CA LEU A 405 6.58 -2.56 7.01
C LEU A 405 6.88 -4.06 6.91
N ILE A 406 7.88 -4.54 7.64
CA ILE A 406 8.26 -5.96 7.65
C ILE A 406 7.11 -6.79 8.21
N MET A 407 6.48 -6.35 9.30
CA MET A 407 5.30 -7.03 9.86
C MET A 407 4.19 -7.17 8.84
N TRP A 408 3.90 -6.11 8.06
CA TRP A 408 2.91 -6.16 6.99
C TRP A 408 3.23 -7.21 5.93
N PHE A 409 4.48 -7.25 5.45
CA PHE A 409 4.92 -8.26 4.46
C PHE A 409 4.96 -9.68 5.04
N VAL A 410 5.26 -9.84 6.33
CA VAL A 410 5.16 -11.15 7.02
C VAL A 410 3.70 -11.62 7.05
N LEU A 411 2.74 -10.74 7.33
CA LEU A 411 1.31 -11.09 7.29
C LEU A 411 0.87 -11.47 5.86
N ILE A 412 1.33 -10.73 4.84
CA ILE A 412 1.10 -11.10 3.44
C ILE A 412 1.69 -12.49 3.14
N PHE A 413 2.91 -12.75 3.57
CA PHE A 413 3.57 -14.04 3.37
C PHE A 413 2.79 -15.18 4.04
N ILE A 414 2.34 -14.98 5.29
CA ILE A 414 1.52 -15.95 6.02
C ILE A 414 0.21 -16.22 5.25
N GLY A 415 -0.52 -15.17 4.88
CA GLY A 415 -1.77 -15.33 4.13
C GLY A 415 -1.56 -16.03 2.78
N GLN A 416 -0.46 -15.71 2.09
CA GLN A 416 -0.21 -16.23 0.75
C GLN A 416 0.23 -17.69 0.78
N TYR A 417 1.20 -18.02 1.63
CA TYR A 417 1.91 -19.30 1.58
C TYR A 417 1.59 -20.22 2.76
N CYS A 418 1.15 -19.68 3.90
CA CYS A 418 0.88 -20.47 5.09
C CYS A 418 -0.62 -20.73 5.35
N ARG A 419 -1.54 -20.10 4.59
CA ARG A 419 -2.99 -20.35 4.69
C ARG A 419 -3.45 -21.27 3.57
N GLY A 420 -3.94 -22.45 3.96
CA GLY A 420 -4.50 -23.48 3.09
C GLY A 420 -6.02 -23.63 3.26
N PRO A 421 -6.59 -24.81 2.95
CA PRO A 421 -8.03 -25.07 3.06
C PRO A 421 -8.59 -24.71 4.45
N SER A 422 -9.81 -24.17 4.46
CA SER A 422 -10.53 -23.69 5.64
C SER A 422 -9.77 -22.61 6.43
N TRP A 423 -8.88 -21.88 5.74
CA TRP A 423 -7.97 -20.89 6.32
C TRP A 423 -7.06 -21.47 7.43
N ALA A 424 -6.87 -22.78 7.44
CA ALA A 424 -5.99 -23.44 8.40
C ALA A 424 -4.52 -23.15 8.06
N TRP A 425 -3.68 -23.25 9.09
CA TRP A 425 -2.23 -23.05 8.95
C TRP A 425 -1.60 -24.28 8.31
N TYR A 426 -0.91 -24.13 7.19
CA TYR A 426 -0.06 -25.13 6.54
C TYR A 426 1.34 -24.54 6.40
N TRP A 427 2.38 -25.33 6.64
CA TRP A 427 3.72 -24.85 6.28
C TRP A 427 3.90 -24.87 4.75
N PRO A 428 4.77 -24.03 4.16
CA PRO A 428 4.95 -23.99 2.70
C PRO A 428 5.36 -25.33 2.06
N TRP A 429 5.88 -26.27 2.85
CA TRP A 429 6.28 -27.62 2.43
C TRP A 429 5.26 -28.71 2.82
N GLU A 430 4.11 -28.33 3.38
CA GLU A 430 3.06 -29.26 3.82
C GLU A 430 1.95 -29.38 2.77
N ASP A 431 1.54 -30.62 2.48
CA ASP A 431 0.52 -30.90 1.47
C ASP A 431 -0.89 -30.53 1.94
N TRP A 432 -1.68 -29.91 1.06
CA TRP A 432 -3.04 -29.44 1.37
C TRP A 432 -4.09 -30.56 1.37
N SER A 433 -3.77 -31.76 0.89
CA SER A 433 -4.63 -32.95 0.99
C SER A 433 -4.77 -33.45 2.43
N VAL A 434 -3.84 -33.10 3.31
CA VAL A 434 -3.92 -33.44 4.73
C VAL A 434 -4.89 -32.48 5.41
N HIS A 435 -6.13 -32.91 5.63
CA HIS A 435 -7.12 -32.11 6.32
C HIS A 435 -6.74 -31.90 7.79
N LYS A 436 -6.61 -30.63 8.18
CA LYS A 436 -6.38 -30.26 9.57
C LYS A 436 -7.69 -30.20 10.35
N PRO A 437 -7.66 -30.54 11.65
CA PRO A 437 -8.82 -30.35 12.50
C PRO A 437 -9.22 -28.88 12.57
N LEU A 438 -10.46 -28.63 12.94
CA LEU A 438 -10.96 -27.28 13.14
C LEU A 438 -10.09 -26.53 14.16
N PRO A 439 -9.93 -25.20 14.01
CA PRO A 439 -9.20 -24.40 14.97
C PRO A 439 -9.73 -24.63 16.39
N PRO A 440 -8.85 -24.70 17.40
CA PRO A 440 -9.27 -24.87 18.77
C PRO A 440 -10.20 -23.73 19.20
N LYS A 441 -11.13 -24.04 20.11
CA LYS A 441 -12.05 -23.05 20.66
C LYS A 441 -11.25 -21.95 21.36
N THR A 442 -11.66 -20.71 21.12
CA THR A 442 -11.00 -19.53 21.70
C THR A 442 -11.79 -19.01 22.90
N TRP A 443 -11.09 -18.41 23.86
CA TRP A 443 -11.67 -17.96 25.13
C TRP A 443 -11.24 -16.53 25.47
N ASP A 444 -11.97 -15.91 26.38
CA ASP A 444 -11.77 -14.52 26.78
C ASP A 444 -11.14 -14.44 28.17
N VAL A 445 -10.18 -13.53 28.34
CA VAL A 445 -9.57 -13.28 29.65
C VAL A 445 -10.63 -12.67 30.57
N PRO A 446 -10.79 -13.18 31.80
CA PRO A 446 -11.71 -12.59 32.77
C PRO A 446 -11.41 -11.09 32.95
N ASN A 447 -12.42 -10.23 32.88
CA ASN A 447 -12.25 -8.78 32.91
C ASN A 447 -11.47 -8.25 34.13
N MET A 448 -11.59 -8.94 35.28
CA MET A 448 -10.84 -8.63 36.50
C MET A 448 -9.32 -8.74 36.33
N ILE A 449 -8.86 -9.57 35.39
CA ILE A 449 -7.46 -9.76 35.03
C ILE A 449 -7.15 -8.91 33.78
N GLY A 450 -8.04 -8.96 32.79
CA GLY A 450 -7.91 -8.28 31.51
C GLY A 450 -7.72 -6.77 31.60
N GLY A 451 -8.58 -6.09 32.36
CA GLY A 451 -8.51 -4.63 32.55
C GLY A 451 -7.17 -4.19 33.15
N PRO A 452 -6.75 -4.75 34.29
CA PRO A 452 -5.43 -4.48 34.86
C PRO A 452 -4.27 -4.82 33.92
N LEU A 453 -4.34 -5.91 33.15
CA LEU A 453 -3.30 -6.25 32.16
C LEU A 453 -3.17 -5.18 31.07
N MET A 454 -4.28 -4.65 30.55
CA MET A 454 -4.26 -3.57 29.56
C MET A 454 -3.70 -2.28 30.17
N LEU A 455 -4.14 -1.91 31.37
CA LEU A 455 -3.61 -0.74 32.08
C LEU A 455 -2.11 -0.87 32.36
N PHE A 456 -1.66 -2.07 32.71
CA PHE A 456 -0.26 -2.38 32.92
C PHE A 456 0.54 -2.27 31.62
N TYR A 457 0.01 -2.80 30.51
CA TYR A 457 0.63 -2.71 29.19
C TYR A 457 0.86 -1.25 28.76
N PHE A 458 -0.21 -0.44 28.75
CA PHE A 458 -0.11 0.97 28.37
C PHE A 458 0.66 1.79 29.42
N GLY A 459 0.42 1.56 30.70
CA GLY A 459 1.07 2.26 31.80
C GLY A 459 2.57 2.03 31.85
N LEU A 460 3.03 0.79 31.78
CA LEU A 460 4.46 0.47 31.69
C LEU A 460 5.04 0.92 30.35
N GLY A 461 4.36 0.64 29.24
CA GLY A 461 4.83 1.04 27.92
C GLY A 461 5.10 2.53 27.83
N MET A 462 4.19 3.37 28.34
CA MET A 462 4.36 4.82 28.37
C MET A 462 5.32 5.30 29.46
N GLY A 463 5.29 4.71 30.65
CA GLY A 463 6.04 5.20 31.82
C GLY A 463 7.50 4.75 31.84
N LEU A 464 7.75 3.46 31.62
CA LEU A 464 9.05 2.82 31.84
C LEU A 464 10.19 3.44 31.02
N PRO A 465 10.03 3.77 29.72
CA PRO A 465 11.10 4.40 28.94
C PRO A 465 11.50 5.78 29.46
N ARG A 466 10.60 6.49 30.15
CA ARG A 466 10.82 7.84 30.67
C ARG A 466 11.37 7.85 32.10
N LEU A 467 11.05 6.82 32.90
CA LEU A 467 11.51 6.69 34.29
C LEU A 467 13.02 6.42 34.38
N ILE A 468 13.57 5.65 33.45
CA ILE A 468 15.00 5.29 33.46
C ILE A 468 15.80 6.38 32.75
N LYS A 469 16.45 7.25 33.54
CA LYS A 469 17.19 8.42 33.05
C LYS A 469 18.57 8.11 32.46
N LYS A 470 19.19 7.00 32.87
CA LYS A 470 20.53 6.61 32.39
C LYS A 470 20.41 5.80 31.10
N ASP A 471 21.23 6.12 30.11
CA ASP A 471 21.31 5.31 28.89
C ASP A 471 21.80 3.90 29.23
N ILE A 472 21.03 2.91 28.77
CA ILE A 472 21.39 1.50 28.94
C ILE A 472 22.32 1.11 27.79
N ASP A 473 23.43 0.44 28.09
CA ASP A 473 24.34 -0.07 27.06
C ASP A 473 23.67 -1.19 26.26
N TRP A 474 23.53 -0.98 24.97
CA TRP A 474 22.88 -1.92 24.04
C TRP A 474 23.65 -3.24 23.89
N LYS A 475 24.99 -3.22 24.05
CA LYS A 475 25.81 -4.44 23.96
C LYS A 475 25.47 -5.44 25.05
N ILE A 476 24.98 -4.94 26.19
CA ILE A 476 24.55 -5.76 27.34
C ILE A 476 23.03 -5.96 27.26
N ALA A 477 22.28 -4.88 27.03
CA ALA A 477 20.82 -4.89 27.10
C ALA A 477 20.16 -5.84 26.09
N VAL A 478 20.65 -5.89 24.85
CA VAL A 478 20.03 -6.73 23.81
C VAL A 478 20.20 -8.22 24.10
N PRO A 479 21.42 -8.75 24.40
CA PRO A 479 21.58 -10.12 24.86
C PRO A 479 20.78 -10.43 26.13
N THR A 480 20.77 -9.52 27.11
CA THR A 480 20.00 -9.71 28.35
C THR A 480 18.50 -9.77 28.07
N ALA A 481 17.97 -8.93 27.18
CA ALA A 481 16.56 -8.98 26.77
C ALA A 481 16.22 -10.29 26.06
N GLY A 482 17.12 -10.81 25.22
CA GLY A 482 16.96 -12.10 24.56
C GLY A 482 16.91 -13.26 25.55
N LEU A 483 17.87 -13.30 26.49
CA LEU A 483 17.91 -14.30 27.56
C LEU A 483 16.67 -14.21 28.46
N LEU A 484 16.29 -13.00 28.89
CA LEU A 484 15.10 -12.79 29.72
C LEU A 484 13.85 -13.30 29.00
N SER A 485 13.68 -12.96 27.73
CA SER A 485 12.50 -13.38 26.95
C SER A 485 12.44 -14.90 26.79
N LEU A 486 13.59 -15.54 26.57
CA LEU A 486 13.69 -16.99 26.46
C LEU A 486 13.38 -17.67 27.80
N VAL A 487 13.97 -17.20 28.90
CA VAL A 487 13.73 -17.72 30.26
C VAL A 487 12.27 -17.55 30.62
N THR A 488 11.66 -16.39 30.37
CA THR A 488 10.23 -16.16 30.60
C THR A 488 9.38 -17.15 29.79
N GLY A 489 9.65 -17.36 28.51
CA GLY A 489 8.94 -18.34 27.70
C GLY A 489 9.07 -19.78 28.23
N ILE A 490 10.26 -20.18 28.68
CA ILE A 490 10.51 -21.49 29.31
C ILE A 490 9.75 -21.61 30.63
N SER A 491 9.84 -20.60 31.50
CA SER A 491 9.13 -20.55 32.77
C SER A 491 7.62 -20.65 32.58
N MET A 492 7.04 -19.94 31.60
CA MET A 492 5.62 -20.03 31.28
C MET A 492 5.22 -21.44 30.81
N LYS A 493 6.06 -22.10 30.00
CA LYS A 493 5.83 -23.49 29.57
C LYS A 493 5.86 -24.47 30.74
N ILE A 494 6.85 -24.34 31.63
CA ILE A 494 6.97 -25.19 32.83
C ILE A 494 5.77 -24.95 33.76
N ALA A 495 5.44 -23.70 34.04
CA ALA A 495 4.29 -23.34 34.87
C ALA A 495 2.98 -23.89 34.29
N HIS A 496 2.79 -23.80 32.98
CA HIS A 496 1.62 -24.37 32.32
C HIS A 496 1.58 -25.89 32.42
N ALA A 497 2.70 -26.58 32.20
CA ALA A 497 2.78 -28.04 32.34
C ALA A 497 2.49 -28.51 33.78
N LEU A 498 3.00 -27.78 34.79
CA LEU A 498 2.72 -28.05 36.19
C LEU A 498 1.23 -27.83 36.54
N LEU A 499 0.66 -26.73 36.06
CA LEU A 499 -0.76 -26.41 36.27
C LEU A 499 -1.67 -27.44 35.61
N LEU A 500 -1.35 -27.92 34.40
CA LEU A 500 -2.08 -28.99 33.74
C LEU A 500 -1.96 -30.32 34.47
N GLY A 501 -0.77 -30.66 34.97
CA GLY A 501 -0.56 -31.86 35.78
C GLY A 501 -1.32 -31.82 37.11
N ALA A 502 -1.38 -30.65 37.75
CA ALA A 502 -2.20 -30.45 38.95
C ALA A 502 -3.70 -30.50 38.64
N ALA A 503 -4.13 -29.93 37.51
CA ALA A 503 -5.54 -29.92 37.11
C ALA A 503 -6.05 -31.31 36.68
N GLY A 504 -5.20 -32.16 36.11
CA GLY A 504 -5.55 -33.55 35.77
C GLY A 504 -5.95 -34.42 36.98
N ASN A 505 -5.65 -33.97 38.21
CA ASN A 505 -6.05 -34.63 39.44
C ASN A 505 -7.34 -34.04 40.06
N VAL A 506 -7.96 -33.04 39.43
CA VAL A 506 -9.18 -32.40 39.93
C VAL A 506 -10.38 -33.31 39.65
N VAL A 507 -11.06 -33.74 40.71
CA VAL A 507 -12.31 -34.50 40.62
C VAL A 507 -13.44 -33.54 40.24
N VAL A 508 -14.12 -33.81 39.13
CA VAL A 508 -15.32 -33.06 38.73
C VAL A 508 -16.44 -33.43 39.71
N LEU A 509 -16.81 -32.50 40.57
CA LEU A 509 -17.94 -32.62 41.50
C LEU A 509 -19.26 -32.25 40.79
N ASP A 510 -20.35 -32.92 41.15
CA ASP A 510 -21.68 -32.72 40.55
C ASP A 510 -22.29 -31.34 40.85
N ASP A 511 -21.83 -30.66 41.91
CA ASP A 511 -22.29 -29.30 42.29
C ASP A 511 -21.18 -28.25 42.12
N PRO A 512 -21.31 -27.31 41.16
CA PRO A 512 -20.37 -26.21 40.95
C PRO A 512 -20.17 -25.29 42.16
N ALA A 513 -21.11 -25.27 43.11
CA ALA A 513 -21.01 -24.48 44.33
C ALA A 513 -19.92 -25.00 45.30
N GLN A 514 -19.54 -26.28 45.18
CA GLN A 514 -18.59 -26.93 46.09
C GLN A 514 -17.12 -26.80 45.66
N TYR A 515 -16.84 -26.28 44.47
CA TYR A 515 -15.45 -26.05 44.04
C TYR A 515 -14.80 -24.93 44.85
N SER A 516 -13.64 -25.23 45.45
CA SER A 516 -12.77 -24.19 46.02
C SER A 516 -12.30 -23.24 44.91
N LEU A 517 -11.84 -22.03 45.28
CA LEU A 517 -11.27 -21.10 44.31
C LEU A 517 -10.13 -21.73 43.48
N LEU A 518 -9.33 -22.60 44.12
CA LEU A 518 -8.22 -23.29 43.48
C LEU A 518 -8.72 -24.32 42.46
N ASP A 519 -9.74 -25.13 42.79
CA ASP A 519 -10.31 -26.12 41.87
C ASP A 519 -10.96 -25.45 40.66
N ARG A 520 -11.67 -24.33 40.87
CA ARG A 520 -12.23 -23.52 39.77
C ARG A 520 -11.13 -23.01 38.84
N LEU A 521 -10.00 -22.58 39.42
CA LEU A 521 -8.87 -22.04 38.67
C LEU A 521 -8.12 -23.14 37.91
N LEU A 522 -7.89 -24.30 38.53
CA LEU A 522 -7.29 -25.47 37.87
C LEU A 522 -8.19 -26.03 36.76
N LEU A 523 -9.49 -26.16 37.00
CA LEU A 523 -10.48 -26.58 36.00
C LEU A 523 -10.53 -25.58 34.83
N PHE A 524 -10.45 -24.28 35.13
CA PHE A 524 -10.35 -23.23 34.11
C PHE A 524 -9.08 -23.37 33.25
N VAL A 525 -7.92 -23.62 33.86
CA VAL A 525 -6.65 -23.84 33.16
C VAL A 525 -6.76 -25.06 32.25
N GLN A 526 -7.27 -26.20 32.75
CA GLN A 526 -7.44 -27.43 31.98
C GLN A 526 -8.40 -27.26 30.80
N THR A 527 -9.47 -26.49 30.99
CA THR A 527 -10.53 -26.34 29.98
C THR A 527 -10.17 -25.32 28.91
N ASN A 528 -9.47 -24.23 29.29
CA ASN A 528 -9.29 -23.07 28.41
C ASN A 528 -7.85 -22.89 27.92
N ILE A 529 -6.82 -23.29 28.67
CA ILE A 529 -5.42 -23.04 28.28
C ILE A 529 -4.89 -24.24 27.49
N PRO A 530 -4.78 -24.15 26.14
CA PRO A 530 -4.39 -25.27 25.30
C PRO A 530 -2.95 -25.70 25.58
N HIS A 531 -2.65 -27.00 25.48
CA HIS A 531 -1.26 -27.47 25.40
C HIS A 531 -0.55 -26.80 24.22
N PHE A 532 0.51 -26.03 24.49
CA PHE A 532 1.26 -25.36 23.45
C PHE A 532 2.65 -25.98 23.25
N GLY A 533 2.95 -26.29 21.98
CA GLY A 533 4.19 -26.94 21.57
C GLY A 533 5.42 -26.04 21.67
N ILE A 534 6.58 -26.59 21.28
CA ILE A 534 7.86 -25.85 21.28
C ILE A 534 7.79 -24.58 20.41
N GLY A 535 7.09 -24.62 19.27
CA GLY A 535 6.95 -23.47 18.38
C GLY A 535 6.21 -22.28 19.02
N SER A 536 5.15 -22.54 19.79
CA SER A 536 4.34 -21.47 20.41
C SER A 536 5.10 -20.69 21.47
N PHE A 537 5.90 -21.35 22.32
CA PHE A 537 6.69 -20.62 23.32
C PHE A 537 7.82 -19.82 22.66
N LEU A 538 8.48 -20.36 21.61
CA LEU A 538 9.50 -19.62 20.87
C LEU A 538 8.93 -18.35 20.24
N LEU A 539 7.73 -18.43 19.68
CA LEU A 539 7.02 -17.28 19.12
C LEU A 539 6.73 -16.22 20.19
N ILE A 540 6.20 -16.62 21.34
CA ILE A 540 5.95 -15.72 22.48
C ILE A 540 7.26 -15.05 22.93
N SER A 541 8.35 -15.82 23.06
CA SER A 541 9.66 -15.28 23.42
C SER A 541 10.17 -14.27 22.41
N ILE A 542 9.96 -14.51 21.11
CA ILE A 542 10.32 -13.55 20.04
C ILE A 542 9.49 -12.28 20.17
N PHE A 543 8.17 -12.37 20.36
CA PHE A 543 7.31 -11.19 20.52
C PHE A 543 7.63 -10.40 21.78
N LEU A 544 7.92 -11.07 22.89
CA LEU A 544 8.37 -10.42 24.12
C LEU A 544 9.72 -9.73 23.92
N PHE A 545 10.66 -10.37 23.22
CA PHE A 545 11.95 -9.76 22.87
C PHE A 545 11.73 -8.49 22.03
N LEU A 546 10.92 -8.56 20.97
CA LEU A 546 10.59 -7.40 20.14
C LEU A 546 9.92 -6.29 20.97
N PHE A 547 9.02 -6.65 21.89
CA PHE A 547 8.40 -5.68 22.80
C PHE A 547 9.43 -4.97 23.68
N ILE A 548 10.39 -5.69 24.26
CA ILE A 548 11.47 -5.08 25.08
C ILE A 548 12.35 -4.15 24.23
N ILE A 549 12.72 -4.57 23.01
CA ILE A 549 13.57 -3.75 22.13
C ILE A 549 12.83 -2.49 21.68
N PHE A 550 11.65 -2.64 21.08
CA PHE A 550 10.94 -1.56 20.39
C PHE A 550 9.99 -0.76 21.30
N GLY A 551 9.46 -1.38 22.35
CA GLY A 551 8.55 -0.74 23.30
C GLY A 551 9.28 -0.09 24.47
N PHE A 552 10.51 -0.53 24.77
CA PHE A 552 11.27 -0.01 25.90
C PHE A 552 12.65 0.54 25.54
N LEU A 553 13.62 -0.30 25.13
CA LEU A 553 15.02 0.13 24.96
C LEU A 553 15.19 1.21 23.89
N LEU A 554 14.49 1.09 22.77
CA LEU A 554 14.54 2.04 21.66
C LEU A 554 13.89 3.39 22.07
N PRO A 555 12.66 3.43 22.63
CA PRO A 555 12.09 4.66 23.16
C PRO A 555 12.91 5.34 24.26
N GLN A 556 13.44 4.56 25.19
CA GLN A 556 14.20 5.03 26.35
C GLN A 556 15.44 5.82 25.94
N ARG A 557 16.08 5.40 24.84
CA ARG A 557 17.28 6.05 24.32
C ARG A 557 16.99 7.27 23.47
N TYR A 558 15.96 7.23 22.63
CA TYR A 558 15.82 8.21 21.54
C TYR A 558 14.69 9.21 21.70
N ILE A 559 13.63 8.89 22.45
CA ILE A 559 12.45 9.77 22.54
C ILE A 559 12.04 10.14 23.98
N ARG A 560 12.72 9.64 25.02
CA ARG A 560 12.40 9.94 26.43
C ARG A 560 12.33 11.44 26.76
N ASN A 561 13.12 12.25 26.06
CA ASN A 561 13.26 13.69 26.30
C ASN A 561 12.27 14.54 25.49
N LEU A 562 11.38 13.92 24.69
CA LEU A 562 10.35 14.66 23.97
C LEU A 562 9.36 15.33 24.94
N ALA A 563 8.79 16.44 24.49
CA ALA A 563 7.66 17.08 25.16
C ALA A 563 6.53 16.07 25.33
N ILE A 564 5.80 16.17 26.45
CA ILE A 564 4.79 15.18 26.86
C ILE A 564 3.78 14.87 25.75
N PRO A 565 3.21 15.86 25.01
CA PRO A 565 2.25 15.56 23.94
C PRO A 565 2.86 14.71 22.82
N ASN A 566 4.06 15.05 22.35
CA ASN A 566 4.72 14.32 21.27
C ASN A 566 5.18 12.95 21.72
N TYR A 567 5.68 12.84 22.96
CA TYR A 567 6.06 11.58 23.57
C TYR A 567 4.85 10.64 23.69
N ALA A 568 3.75 11.10 24.29
CA ALA A 568 2.54 10.31 24.49
C ALA A 568 1.97 9.84 23.14
N THR A 569 1.85 10.74 22.16
CA THR A 569 1.35 10.41 20.82
C THR A 569 2.24 9.37 20.13
N THR A 570 3.56 9.57 20.18
CA THR A 570 4.51 8.62 19.58
C THR A 570 4.44 7.26 20.27
N MET A 571 4.37 7.24 21.60
CA MET A 571 4.28 6.01 22.38
C MET A 571 2.97 5.26 22.13
N VAL A 572 1.85 5.96 21.95
CA VAL A 572 0.58 5.32 21.56
C VAL A 572 0.75 4.58 20.23
N PHE A 573 1.32 5.20 19.19
CA PHE A 573 1.56 4.51 17.92
C PHE A 573 2.55 3.34 18.04
N VAL A 574 3.61 3.49 18.84
CA VAL A 574 4.56 2.41 19.13
C VAL A 574 3.85 1.24 19.79
N LEU A 575 3.06 1.49 20.83
CA LEU A 575 2.34 0.46 21.55
C LEU A 575 1.29 -0.20 20.66
N LEU A 576 0.51 0.54 19.88
CA LEU A 576 -0.44 -0.07 18.94
C LEU A 576 0.24 -0.99 17.92
N THR A 577 1.42 -0.61 17.42
CA THR A 577 2.21 -1.46 16.52
C THR A 577 2.64 -2.74 17.21
N LEU A 578 3.07 -2.67 18.47
CA LEU A 578 3.48 -3.83 19.26
C LEU A 578 2.29 -4.64 19.79
N GLY A 579 1.12 -4.02 19.95
CA GLY A 579 -0.14 -4.65 20.33
C GLY A 579 -0.57 -5.69 19.30
N VAL A 580 -0.31 -5.44 18.01
CA VAL A 580 -0.48 -6.45 16.95
C VAL A 580 0.34 -7.71 17.22
N LEU A 581 1.63 -7.56 17.53
CA LEU A 581 2.52 -8.70 17.82
C LEU A 581 2.07 -9.44 19.10
N LEU A 582 1.76 -8.71 20.16
CA LEU A 582 1.29 -9.31 21.41
C LEU A 582 -0.04 -10.01 21.22
N LYS A 583 -0.95 -9.45 20.43
CA LYS A 583 -2.23 -10.07 20.12
C LYS A 583 -2.05 -11.35 19.31
N MET A 584 -1.18 -11.34 18.30
CA MET A 584 -0.81 -12.54 17.56
C MET A 584 -0.22 -13.60 18.51
N GLY A 585 0.64 -13.20 19.45
CA GLY A 585 1.19 -14.08 20.48
C GLY A 585 0.13 -14.69 21.39
N GLY A 586 -0.80 -13.86 21.88
CA GLY A 586 -1.94 -14.32 22.69
C GLY A 586 -2.85 -15.29 21.94
N ARG A 587 -3.09 -15.03 20.65
CA ARG A 587 -3.92 -15.89 19.80
C ARG A 587 -3.24 -17.23 19.49
N LEU A 588 -1.99 -17.20 19.05
CA LEU A 588 -1.25 -18.40 18.61
C LEU A 588 -0.72 -19.23 19.79
N GLY A 589 -0.45 -18.58 20.92
CA GLY A 589 0.06 -19.24 22.13
C GLY A 589 -1.03 -19.78 23.03
N PHE A 590 -2.09 -18.99 23.26
CA PHE A 590 -3.08 -19.26 24.30
C PHE A 590 -4.52 -19.35 23.79
N ASN A 591 -4.77 -19.21 22.48
CA ASN A 591 -6.12 -19.12 21.90
C ASN A 591 -6.98 -17.99 22.50
N ILE A 592 -6.36 -16.92 22.99
CA ILE A 592 -7.09 -15.78 23.58
C ILE A 592 -7.81 -15.01 22.48
N LYS A 593 -9.14 -14.89 22.60
CA LYS A 593 -9.99 -14.10 21.70
C LYS A 593 -10.07 -12.65 22.14
N TYR A 594 -10.40 -12.35 23.39
CA TYR A 594 -10.37 -10.99 23.92
C TYR A 594 -9.59 -10.90 25.22
N VAL A 595 -8.90 -9.76 25.43
CA VAL A 595 -8.24 -9.47 26.70
C VAL A 595 -9.19 -8.79 27.66
N PHE A 596 -10.10 -7.97 27.16
CA PHE A 596 -11.12 -7.31 27.96
C PHE A 596 -12.38 -7.16 27.10
N SER A 597 -13.55 -7.52 27.63
CA SER A 597 -14.80 -7.50 26.87
C SER A 597 -15.91 -6.88 27.70
N ILE A 598 -16.62 -5.92 27.13
CA ILE A 598 -17.87 -5.37 27.66
C ILE A 598 -18.97 -5.57 26.63
N PRO A 599 -20.27 -5.53 27.00
CA PRO A 599 -21.38 -5.91 26.11
C PRO A 599 -21.41 -5.25 24.73
N HIS A 600 -20.77 -4.08 24.57
CA HIS A 600 -20.74 -3.33 23.31
C HIS A 600 -19.36 -3.25 22.67
N LEU A 601 -18.30 -3.67 23.36
CA LEU A 601 -16.92 -3.50 22.91
C LEU A 601 -16.05 -4.66 23.38
N ASN A 602 -15.38 -5.28 22.42
CA ASN A 602 -14.32 -6.23 22.70
C ASN A 602 -12.98 -5.57 22.46
N PHE A 603 -12.17 -5.51 23.50
CA PHE A 603 -10.85 -4.92 23.47
C PHE A 603 -9.76 -5.98 23.39
N ASN A 604 -8.76 -5.65 22.59
CA ASN A 604 -7.48 -6.33 22.51
C ASN A 604 -6.40 -5.39 23.09
N ILE A 605 -5.18 -5.92 23.27
CA ILE A 605 -4.01 -5.18 23.78
C ILE A 605 -3.73 -3.94 22.93
#